data_AF-K7R9S3-F1
#
_entry.id   AF-K7R9S3-F1
#
_cell.length_a   1.000
_cell.length_b   1.000
_cell.length_c   1.000
_cell.angle_alpha   90.00
_cell.angle_beta   90.00
_cell.angle_gamma   90.00
#
_symmetry.space_group_name_H-M   'P 1'
#
loop_
_entity.id
_entity.type
_entity.pdbx_description
1 polymer ?
#
loop_
_entity_poly.entity_id
_entity_poly.type
_entity_poly.pdbx_seq_one_letter_code
_entity_poly.pdbx_strand_id
1 'polypeptide(L)'
;AAGELGTNRETMLQNELLLRTELGRTKRRGIIIPAGMTYGRANETRDGGSSEALHGWPRLSDTTLPFKRKEKTAQRDFMALNRAAVSAGLVSANDQYEFRAAHDVRRKNQSEDSNRVRTRRIPPSMVFGISTRPSTPIFDLLEHKYLGR
;
A
#
# COMPACT_ATOMS: atom_id res chain seq x y z
N ALA A 1 -24.12 1.50 -32.20
CA ALA A 1 -24.47 0.85 -33.48
C ALA A 1 -25.63 1.60 -34.12
N ALA A 2 -25.44 2.11 -35.34
CA ALA A 2 -26.53 2.68 -36.12
C ALA A 2 -27.54 1.57 -36.41
N GLY A 3 -28.83 1.89 -36.35
CA GLY A 3 -29.94 0.94 -36.56
C GLY A 3 -30.08 0.47 -38.01
N GLU A 4 -29.01 0.47 -38.79
CA GLU A 4 -29.01 -0.02 -40.16
C GLU A 4 -28.58 -1.50 -40.20
N LEU A 5 -29.43 -2.29 -40.83
CA LEU A 5 -29.30 -3.73 -41.01
C LEU A 5 -28.12 -4.00 -41.96
N GLY A 6 -27.06 -4.68 -41.49
CA GLY A 6 -26.04 -5.29 -42.36
C GLY A 6 -24.62 -4.74 -42.33
N THR A 7 -24.26 -3.78 -41.47
CA THR A 7 -22.90 -3.15 -41.51
C THR A 7 -22.10 -3.20 -40.21
N ASN A 8 -22.61 -3.83 -39.15
CA ASN A 8 -21.91 -3.86 -37.86
C ASN A 8 -21.06 -5.12 -37.72
N ARG A 9 -19.73 -4.94 -37.60
CA ARG A 9 -18.81 -6.02 -37.20
C ARG A 9 -19.09 -6.39 -35.74
N GLU A 10 -18.99 -7.68 -35.41
CA GLU A 10 -19.26 -8.18 -34.03
C GLU A 10 -18.42 -7.45 -32.97
N THR A 11 -17.18 -7.07 -33.32
CA THR A 11 -16.25 -6.33 -32.44
C THR A 11 -16.70 -4.92 -32.10
N MET A 12 -17.65 -4.33 -32.84
CA MET A 12 -18.18 -3.00 -32.53
C MET A 12 -18.99 -2.97 -31.23
N LEU A 13 -19.58 -4.10 -30.83
CA LEU A 13 -20.33 -4.20 -29.58
C LEU A 13 -19.43 -4.28 -28.34
N GLN A 14 -18.15 -4.57 -28.54
CA GLN A 14 -17.14 -4.62 -27.47
C GLN A 14 -16.46 -3.27 -27.22
N ASN A 15 -16.52 -2.36 -28.19
CA ASN A 15 -15.89 -1.04 -28.07
C ASN A 15 -16.88 -0.01 -27.53
N GLU A 16 -16.65 0.46 -26.29
CA GLU A 16 -17.49 1.47 -25.63
C GLU A 16 -17.70 2.74 -26.48
N LEU A 17 -16.69 3.16 -27.24
CA LEU A 17 -16.74 4.39 -28.03
C LEU A 17 -17.73 4.31 -29.21
N LEU A 18 -18.03 3.10 -29.68
CA LEU A 18 -18.92 2.84 -30.80
C LEU A 18 -20.36 2.53 -30.34
N LEU A 19 -20.56 2.40 -29.02
CA LEU A 19 -21.88 2.15 -28.42
C LEU A 19 -22.63 3.47 -28.25
N ARG A 20 -23.87 3.47 -28.76
CA ARG A 20 -24.76 4.61 -28.61
C ARG A 20 -25.48 4.51 -27.27
N THR A 21 -25.72 5.65 -26.63
CA THR A 21 -26.50 5.69 -25.39
C THR A 21 -27.97 5.41 -25.71
N GLU A 22 -28.57 4.47 -25.00
CA GLU A 22 -30.00 4.17 -25.05
C GLU A 22 -30.72 5.06 -24.03
N LEU A 23 -31.80 5.74 -24.45
CA LEU A 23 -32.59 6.56 -23.54
C LEU A 23 -33.25 5.69 -22.47
N GLY A 24 -33.20 6.13 -21.21
CA GLY A 24 -33.78 5.38 -20.09
C GLY A 24 -32.97 4.15 -19.62
N ARG A 25 -31.76 3.95 -20.16
CA ARG A 25 -30.86 2.87 -19.75
C ARG A 25 -29.48 3.41 -19.39
N THR A 26 -28.76 2.65 -18.57
CA THR A 26 -27.38 2.97 -18.24
C THR A 26 -26.48 2.78 -19.46
N LYS A 27 -25.40 3.59 -19.53
CA LYS A 27 -24.43 3.50 -20.63
C LYS A 27 -23.78 2.12 -20.65
N ARG A 28 -23.85 1.43 -21.80
CA ARG A 28 -23.23 0.13 -22.01
C ARG A 28 -21.71 0.31 -22.22
N ARG A 29 -20.90 -0.55 -21.61
CA ARG A 29 -19.42 -0.51 -21.67
C ARG A 29 -18.80 -1.47 -22.69
N GLY A 30 -19.61 -2.31 -23.35
CA GLY A 30 -19.13 -3.35 -24.27
C GLY A 30 -18.45 -4.54 -23.57
N ILE A 31 -18.64 -4.68 -22.26
CA ILE A 31 -18.09 -5.79 -21.46
C ILE A 31 -19.13 -6.91 -21.41
N ILE A 32 -18.69 -8.13 -21.71
CA ILE A 32 -19.50 -9.34 -21.56
C ILE A 32 -19.30 -9.83 -20.12
N ILE A 33 -20.40 -9.91 -19.37
CA ILE A 33 -20.39 -10.39 -17.99
C ILE A 33 -20.91 -11.83 -18.00
N PRO A 34 -20.18 -12.79 -17.42
CA PRO A 34 -20.61 -14.17 -17.35
C PRO A 34 -21.97 -14.32 -16.66
N ALA A 35 -22.82 -15.20 -17.18
CA ALA A 35 -24.09 -15.54 -16.55
C ALA A 35 -23.84 -16.27 -15.21
N GLY A 36 -24.63 -15.94 -14.19
CA GLY A 36 -24.51 -16.54 -12.85
C GLY A 36 -23.44 -15.94 -11.94
N MET A 37 -22.78 -14.85 -12.34
CA MET A 37 -21.85 -14.13 -11.47
C MET A 37 -22.59 -13.18 -10.52
N THR A 38 -22.34 -13.32 -9.22
CA THR A 38 -22.78 -12.34 -8.21
C THR A 38 -21.74 -11.24 -8.07
N TYR A 39 -22.17 -9.99 -8.14
CA TYR A 39 -21.28 -8.86 -7.89
C TYR A 39 -20.91 -8.74 -6.41
N GLY A 40 -19.72 -8.25 -6.15
CA GLY A 40 -19.19 -8.08 -4.80
C GLY A 40 -18.20 -9.19 -4.41
N ARG A 41 -17.61 -9.04 -3.23
CA ARG A 41 -16.71 -10.03 -2.66
C ARG A 41 -17.47 -10.85 -1.63
N ALA A 42 -17.44 -12.18 -1.75
CA ALA A 42 -17.99 -13.04 -0.71
C ALA A 42 -17.16 -12.90 0.58
N ASN A 43 -17.84 -12.90 1.71
CA ASN A 43 -17.16 -13.05 2.99
C ASN A 43 -16.68 -14.50 3.09
N GLU A 44 -15.39 -14.70 2.81
CA GLU A 44 -14.74 -16.03 2.84
C GLU A 44 -14.62 -16.55 4.27
N THR A 45 -14.46 -15.65 5.24
CA THR A 45 -14.32 -16.00 6.65
C THR A 45 -15.69 -16.05 7.32
N ARG A 46 -15.96 -17.16 8.02
CA ARG A 46 -17.10 -17.35 8.92
C ARG A 46 -16.64 -17.20 10.38
N ASP A 47 -15.89 -16.15 10.65
CA ASP A 47 -15.42 -15.77 11.98
C ASP A 47 -16.39 -14.78 12.65
N GLY A 48 -16.43 -14.77 13.98
CA GLY A 48 -17.21 -13.82 14.77
C GLY A 48 -18.69 -14.21 14.98
N GLY A 49 -19.01 -15.50 14.92
CA GLY A 49 -20.36 -16.01 15.24
C GLY A 49 -20.72 -15.82 16.72
N SER A 50 -22.03 -15.83 17.04
CA SER A 50 -22.50 -15.64 18.42
C SER A 50 -21.97 -16.68 19.41
N SER A 51 -21.77 -17.93 18.96
CA SER A 51 -21.12 -18.95 19.77
C SER A 51 -19.68 -18.56 20.09
N GLU A 52 -18.89 -18.17 19.10
CA GLU A 52 -17.49 -17.74 19.29
C GLU A 52 -17.38 -16.54 20.25
N ALA A 53 -18.32 -15.58 20.15
CA ALA A 53 -18.38 -14.43 21.06
C ALA A 53 -18.63 -14.84 22.53
N LEU A 54 -19.41 -15.90 22.77
CA LEU A 54 -19.75 -16.38 24.12
C LEU A 54 -18.64 -17.22 24.77
N HIS A 55 -17.79 -17.90 23.98
CA HIS A 55 -16.74 -18.79 24.49
C HIS A 55 -15.45 -18.05 24.91
N GLY A 56 -15.45 -16.71 24.88
CA GLY A 56 -14.34 -15.86 25.31
C GLY A 56 -13.31 -15.60 24.21
N TRP A 57 -12.52 -14.55 24.39
CA TRP A 57 -11.47 -14.19 23.42
C TRP A 57 -10.34 -15.23 23.46
N PRO A 58 -9.82 -15.69 22.31
CA PRO A 58 -8.65 -16.55 22.28
C PRO A 58 -7.47 -15.85 22.96
N ARG A 59 -6.66 -16.61 23.70
CA ARG A 59 -5.53 -16.09 24.49
C ARG A 59 -4.60 -15.25 23.61
N LEU A 60 -4.16 -14.11 24.15
CA LEU A 60 -3.29 -13.12 23.47
C LEU A 60 -1.97 -13.68 22.91
N SER A 61 -1.53 -14.87 23.37
CA SER A 61 -0.37 -15.58 22.83
C SER A 61 -0.58 -16.14 21.42
N ASP A 62 -1.83 -16.43 21.04
CA ASP A 62 -2.23 -16.90 19.71
C ASP A 62 -3.01 -15.83 18.94
N THR A 63 -2.97 -14.58 19.38
CA THR A 63 -3.48 -13.45 18.58
C THR A 63 -2.52 -13.17 17.43
N THR A 64 -2.50 -14.08 16.46
CA THR A 64 -2.31 -13.63 15.09
C THR A 64 -3.51 -12.75 14.80
N LEU A 65 -3.37 -11.43 14.99
CA LEU A 65 -4.25 -10.47 14.33
C LEU A 65 -4.51 -11.01 12.90
N PRO A 66 -5.74 -10.99 12.37
CA PRO A 66 -6.04 -11.55 11.05
C PRO A 66 -5.15 -10.95 9.95
N PHE A 67 -4.55 -9.80 10.26
CA PHE A 67 -3.34 -9.34 9.62
C PHE A 67 -2.10 -9.84 10.39
N LYS A 68 -1.58 -11.03 10.02
CA LYS A 68 -0.11 -11.17 10.01
C LYS A 68 0.36 -9.92 9.27
N ARG A 69 1.03 -8.98 9.94
CA ARG A 69 1.69 -7.87 9.25
C ARG A 69 2.55 -8.56 8.22
N LYS A 70 2.11 -8.61 6.96
CA LYS A 70 2.95 -9.03 5.86
C LYS A 70 4.20 -8.21 6.06
N GLU A 71 5.29 -8.88 6.40
CA GLU A 71 6.57 -8.23 6.52
C GLU A 71 6.70 -7.43 5.24
N LYS A 72 6.68 -6.09 5.37
CA LYS A 72 6.64 -5.23 4.20
C LYS A 72 7.96 -5.48 3.52
N THR A 73 7.94 -6.37 2.52
CA THR A 73 9.12 -6.64 1.73
C THR A 73 9.56 -5.29 1.20
N ALA A 74 10.82 -4.96 1.48
CA ALA A 74 11.38 -3.70 1.05
C ALA A 74 11.04 -3.48 -0.43
N GLN A 75 10.56 -2.28 -0.76
CA GLN A 75 10.25 -1.96 -2.14
C GLN A 75 11.52 -2.08 -2.98
N ARG A 76 11.40 -2.57 -4.22
CA ARG A 76 12.53 -2.63 -5.15
C ARG A 76 13.06 -1.23 -5.44
N ASP A 77 14.38 -1.11 -5.53
CA ASP A 77 15.03 0.15 -5.85
C ASP A 77 15.29 0.31 -7.35
N PHE A 78 14.29 0.82 -8.07
CA PHE A 78 14.39 1.01 -9.52
C PHE A 78 15.51 1.98 -9.93
N MET A 79 15.88 2.94 -9.08
CA MET A 79 16.96 3.88 -9.42
C MET A 79 18.32 3.19 -9.42
N ALA A 80 18.58 2.36 -8.40
CA ALA A 80 19.80 1.58 -8.32
C ALA A 80 19.88 0.55 -9.46
N LEU A 81 18.76 -0.14 -9.75
CA LEU A 81 18.68 -1.11 -10.86
C LEU A 81 18.90 -0.45 -12.21
N ASN A 82 18.29 0.71 -12.47
CA ASN A 82 18.45 1.42 -13.73
C ASN A 82 19.87 1.94 -13.92
N ARG A 83 20.49 2.46 -12.84
CA ARG A 83 21.89 2.88 -12.88
C ARG A 83 22.82 1.71 -13.19
N ALA A 84 22.58 0.54 -12.58
CA ALA A 84 23.35 -0.67 -12.83
C ALA A 84 23.16 -1.19 -14.27
N ALA A 85 21.92 -1.22 -14.77
CA ALA A 85 21.61 -1.60 -16.15
C ALA A 85 22.34 -0.70 -17.17
N VAL A 86 22.29 0.62 -16.96
CA VAL A 86 23.00 1.58 -17.82
C VAL A 86 24.52 1.40 -17.73
N SER A 87 25.07 1.14 -16.53
CA SER A 87 26.51 0.86 -16.41
C SER A 87 26.95 -0.44 -17.09
N ALA A 88 26.03 -1.39 -17.27
CA ALA A 88 26.25 -2.62 -18.03
C ALA A 88 26.01 -2.45 -19.54
N GLY A 89 25.66 -1.23 -20.01
CA GLY A 89 25.36 -0.96 -21.42
C GLY A 89 23.96 -1.35 -21.87
N LEU A 90 23.07 -1.73 -20.94
CA LEU A 90 21.69 -2.14 -21.24
C LEU A 90 20.77 -0.90 -21.26
N VAL A 91 20.56 -0.37 -22.46
CA VAL A 91 19.80 0.87 -22.68
C VAL A 91 18.41 0.61 -23.26
N SER A 92 18.17 -0.58 -23.83
CA SER A 92 16.86 -0.96 -24.37
C SER A 92 15.85 -1.27 -23.27
N ALA A 93 14.57 -1.05 -23.56
CA ALA A 93 13.48 -1.29 -22.62
C ALA A 93 13.33 -2.78 -22.24
N ASN A 94 13.52 -3.68 -23.20
CA ASN A 94 13.49 -5.12 -22.95
C ASN A 94 14.67 -5.55 -22.07
N ASP A 95 15.88 -5.09 -22.39
CA ASP A 95 17.07 -5.38 -21.60
C ASP A 95 16.92 -4.90 -20.14
N GLN A 96 16.34 -3.72 -19.93
CA GLN A 96 16.07 -3.23 -18.58
C GLN A 96 15.00 -4.04 -17.86
N TYR A 97 14.00 -4.55 -18.57
CA TYR A 97 12.98 -5.44 -17.99
C TYR A 97 13.61 -6.76 -17.54
N GLU A 98 14.40 -7.41 -18.39
CA GLU A 98 15.13 -8.64 -18.07
C GLU A 98 16.14 -8.42 -16.95
N PHE A 99 16.88 -7.30 -16.98
CA PHE A 99 17.84 -6.96 -15.94
C PHE A 99 17.17 -6.81 -14.57
N ARG A 100 15.98 -6.20 -14.49
CA ARG A 100 15.18 -6.08 -13.26
C ARG A 100 14.53 -7.40 -12.82
N ALA A 101 14.38 -8.36 -13.73
CA ALA A 101 13.90 -9.70 -13.39
C ALA A 101 15.01 -10.55 -12.78
N ALA A 102 16.24 -10.44 -13.31
CA ALA A 102 17.41 -11.18 -12.84
C ALA A 102 18.05 -10.60 -11.56
N HIS A 103 17.98 -9.28 -11.35
CA HIS A 103 18.62 -8.61 -10.21
C HIS A 103 17.58 -8.09 -9.21
N ASP A 104 17.67 -8.53 -7.95
CA ASP A 104 16.80 -8.05 -6.87
C ASP A 104 17.54 -7.08 -5.94
N VAL A 105 17.38 -5.77 -6.20
CA VAL A 105 17.89 -4.70 -5.33
C VAL A 105 16.74 -4.07 -4.58
N ARG A 106 16.83 -4.04 -3.25
CA ARG A 106 15.78 -3.61 -2.33
C ARG A 106 16.17 -2.30 -1.64
N ARG A 107 15.22 -1.38 -1.49
CA ARG A 107 15.43 -0.15 -0.71
C ARG A 107 15.62 -0.52 0.75
N LYS A 108 16.68 -0.01 1.38
CA LYS A 108 16.79 -0.10 2.83
C LYS A 108 15.59 0.63 3.43
N ASN A 109 14.87 -0.02 4.35
CA ASN A 109 13.88 0.67 5.17
C ASN A 109 14.62 1.81 5.86
N GLN A 110 14.27 3.07 5.57
CA GLN A 110 14.80 4.18 6.36
C GLN A 110 14.38 3.90 7.80
N SER A 111 15.34 3.52 8.64
CA SER A 111 15.11 3.54 10.07
C SER A 111 14.83 4.98 10.48
N GLU A 112 14.03 5.14 11.53
CA GLU A 112 13.70 6.44 12.10
C GLU A 112 14.94 7.29 12.45
N ASP A 113 16.14 6.69 12.47
CA ASP A 113 17.42 7.36 12.70
C ASP A 113 17.75 8.41 11.64
N SER A 114 17.32 8.23 10.38
CA SER A 114 17.53 9.26 9.35
C SER A 114 16.73 10.55 9.63
N ASN A 115 15.63 10.43 10.37
CA ASN A 115 14.84 11.57 10.83
C ASN A 115 15.44 12.23 12.08
N ARG A 116 16.21 11.49 12.89
CA ARG A 116 16.93 12.04 14.07
C ARG A 116 18.11 12.92 13.69
N VAL A 117 18.80 12.67 12.58
CA VAL A 117 19.94 13.51 12.14
C VAL A 117 19.46 14.83 11.51
N ARG A 118 18.17 14.93 11.15
CA ARG A 118 17.49 16.21 10.88
C ARG A 118 17.07 16.94 12.15
N THR A 119 17.70 16.66 13.29
CA THR A 119 17.75 17.60 14.42
C THR A 119 18.55 18.82 13.98
N ARG A 120 17.85 19.68 13.23
CA ARG A 120 17.95 21.12 13.11
C ARG A 120 19.29 21.68 13.62
N ARG A 121 20.15 22.10 12.69
CA ARG A 121 21.13 23.15 12.95
C ARG A 121 20.34 24.43 13.30
N ILE A 122 19.91 24.53 14.54
CA ILE A 122 19.25 25.72 15.08
C ILE A 122 20.34 26.75 15.31
N PRO A 123 20.25 27.96 14.72
CA PRO A 123 21.20 29.03 15.00
C PRO A 123 21.19 29.38 16.49
N PRO A 124 22.34 29.74 17.11
CA PRO A 124 22.42 30.07 18.54
C PRO A 124 21.50 31.23 18.98
N SER A 125 21.02 32.06 18.04
CA SER A 125 20.14 33.21 18.30
C SER A 125 18.64 32.89 18.24
N MET A 126 18.24 31.67 17.93
CA MET A 126 16.84 31.30 17.75
C MET A 126 16.17 31.03 19.11
N VAL A 127 15.19 31.85 19.50
CA VAL A 127 14.55 31.80 20.84
C VAL A 127 13.26 30.97 20.87
N PHE A 128 12.67 30.68 19.70
CA PHE A 128 11.40 29.95 19.58
C PHE A 128 11.61 28.50 19.12
N GLY A 129 10.77 27.57 19.57
CA GLY A 129 10.81 26.17 19.14
C GLY A 129 11.95 25.33 19.73
N ILE A 130 12.66 25.84 20.74
CA ILE A 130 13.57 25.04 21.58
C ILE A 130 12.70 24.14 22.46
N SER A 131 12.88 22.82 22.35
CA SER A 131 12.22 21.86 23.25
C SER A 131 12.67 22.15 24.67
N THR A 132 11.73 22.34 25.59
CA THR A 132 12.05 22.40 27.02
C THR A 132 12.65 21.06 27.45
N ARG A 133 13.57 21.09 28.43
CA ARG A 133 14.05 19.86 29.06
C ARG A 133 12.82 19.12 29.59
N PRO A 134 12.62 17.84 29.24
CA PRO A 134 11.49 17.09 29.76
C PRO A 134 11.53 17.12 31.29
N SER A 135 10.36 17.26 31.91
CA SER A 135 10.24 17.15 33.37
C SER A 135 10.77 15.80 33.84
N THR A 136 11.18 15.73 35.11
CA THR A 136 11.52 14.45 35.74
C THR A 136 10.38 13.45 35.51
N PRO A 137 10.66 12.26 34.96
CA PRO A 137 9.61 11.30 34.63
C PRO A 137 8.84 10.94 35.91
N ILE A 138 7.51 10.86 35.82
CA ILE A 138 6.62 10.65 36.97
C ILE A 138 6.98 9.39 37.77
N PHE A 139 7.52 8.38 37.10
CA PHE A 139 7.94 7.14 37.73
C PHE A 139 9.05 7.36 38.77
N ASP A 140 10.04 8.20 38.48
CA ASP A 140 11.11 8.52 39.44
C ASP A 140 10.57 9.26 40.68
N LEU A 141 9.51 10.06 40.52
CA LEU A 141 8.82 10.73 41.63
C LEU A 141 8.05 9.73 42.51
N LEU A 142 7.40 8.74 41.90
CA LEU A 142 6.66 7.69 42.61
C LEU A 142 7.62 6.73 43.35
N GLU A 143 8.80 6.49 42.80
CA GLU A 143 9.84 5.65 43.41
C GLU A 143 10.72 6.38 44.44
N HIS A 144 10.45 7.66 44.75
CA HIS A 144 11.27 8.50 45.63
C HIS A 144 12.76 8.57 45.23
N LYS A 145 13.03 8.43 43.93
CA LYS A 145 14.37 8.56 43.37
C LYS A 145 14.58 10.00 42.97
N TYR A 146 14.95 10.82 43.95
CA TYR A 146 15.36 12.18 43.68
C TYR A 146 16.74 12.17 43.04
N LEU A 147 16.88 12.80 41.87
CA LEU A 147 18.19 13.14 41.33
C LEU A 147 18.86 14.12 42.30
N GLY A 148 19.67 13.57 43.21
CA GLY A 148 20.60 14.34 44.02
C GLY A 148 21.51 15.15 43.09
N ARG A 149 21.69 16.42 43.44
CA ARG A 149 22.54 17.36 42.71
C ARG A 149 24.01 17.01 42.85
#